data_AF-A0A9W4XU19-F1
#
_entry.id   AF-A0A9W4XU19-F1
#
_cell.length_a   1.000
_cell.length_b   1.000
_cell.length_c   1.000
_cell.angle_alpha   90.00
_cell.angle_beta   90.00
_cell.angle_gamma   90.00
#
_symmetry.space_group_name_H-M   'P 1'
#
loop_
_entity.id
_entity.type
_entity.pdbx_description
1 polymer ?
#
loop_
_entity_poly.entity_id
_entity_poly.type
_entity_poly.pdbx_seq_one_letter_code
_entity_poly.pdbx_strand_id
1 'polypeptide(L)'
;MGAQSHQRLFGLFEGLGMCPDAGTPGGGHAVQMIAYLAQACGIDLGYRYSWYLRGPYSRDAARDGLLMRECARGGAPAAPPGGDIGALRALISAHTDDPLWLETAASAIHLHRHLYAGRPLGDLVGHLLYEMAPGHDGLAGEDVQRVVDCLLEHHLLEDVDPGHGRAGRGLCRPVVP
;
A
#
# COMPACT_ATOMS: atom_id res chain seq x y z
N MET A 1 -10.29 -20.28 2.33
CA MET A 1 -9.10 -19.38 2.35
C MET A 1 -9.23 -18.21 3.33
N GLY A 2 -10.41 -17.75 3.76
CA GLY A 2 -10.55 -16.54 4.59
C GLY A 2 -10.09 -16.61 6.07
N ALA A 3 -9.79 -17.80 6.61
CA ALA A 3 -9.41 -17.93 8.02
C ALA A 3 -7.96 -17.51 8.32
N GLN A 4 -7.05 -17.61 7.34
CA GLN A 4 -5.64 -17.27 7.55
C GLN A 4 -5.35 -15.78 7.25
N SER A 5 -6.01 -15.19 6.26
CA SER A 5 -5.78 -13.78 5.88
C SER A 5 -6.15 -12.82 7.01
N HIS A 6 -7.30 -13.03 7.67
CA HIS A 6 -7.65 -12.20 8.83
C HIS A 6 -6.58 -12.31 9.92
N GLN A 7 -6.10 -13.51 10.29
CA GLN A 7 -5.10 -13.67 11.35
C GLN A 7 -3.81 -12.95 11.01
N ARG A 8 -3.37 -13.01 9.75
CA ARG A 8 -2.19 -12.28 9.26
C ARG A 8 -2.40 -10.76 9.32
N LEU A 9 -3.59 -10.27 9.01
CA LEU A 9 -3.93 -8.85 9.12
C LEU A 9 -3.90 -8.39 10.59
N PHE A 10 -4.47 -9.16 11.52
CA PHE A 10 -4.35 -8.87 12.96
C PHE A 10 -2.87 -8.86 13.40
N GLY A 11 -2.12 -9.91 13.07
CA GLY A 11 -0.70 -10.03 13.43
C GLY A 11 0.18 -8.93 12.82
N LEU A 12 -0.19 -8.41 11.64
CA LEU A 12 0.47 -7.25 11.03
C LEU A 12 0.25 -5.99 11.88
N PHE A 13 -0.98 -5.67 12.25
CA PHE A 13 -1.29 -4.46 13.01
C PHE A 13 -0.73 -4.54 14.43
N GLU A 14 -0.83 -5.70 15.09
CA GLU A 14 -0.13 -5.95 16.36
C GLU A 14 1.39 -5.79 16.20
N GLY A 15 1.95 -6.37 15.13
CA GLY A 15 3.36 -6.25 14.79
C GLY A 15 3.77 -4.81 14.58
N LEU A 16 2.95 -3.98 13.93
CA LEU A 16 3.15 -2.53 13.75
C LEU A 16 2.90 -1.72 15.03
N GLY A 17 2.41 -2.33 16.11
CA GLY A 17 2.04 -1.61 17.33
C GLY A 17 0.82 -0.69 17.12
N MET A 18 0.02 -0.95 16.10
CA MET A 18 -1.19 -0.21 15.79
C MET A 18 -2.39 -0.89 16.41
N CYS A 19 -3.20 -0.13 17.13
CA CYS A 19 -4.49 -0.61 17.62
C CYS A 19 -5.52 -0.45 16.49
N PRO A 20 -6.19 -1.51 16.03
CA PRO A 20 -7.30 -1.40 15.11
C PRO A 20 -8.56 -0.98 15.88
N ASP A 21 -8.51 0.13 16.60
CA ASP A 21 -9.69 0.69 17.26
C ASP A 21 -10.47 1.60 16.31
N ALA A 22 -11.60 2.10 16.79
CA ALA A 22 -12.38 3.09 16.07
C ALA A 22 -11.65 4.45 15.91
N GLY A 23 -10.47 4.60 16.52
CA GLY A 23 -9.67 5.82 16.57
C GLY A 23 -8.55 5.90 15.54
N THR A 24 -8.26 4.85 14.76
CA THR A 24 -7.33 4.96 13.63
C THR A 24 -7.83 6.07 12.68
N PRO A 25 -7.09 7.18 12.50
CA PRO A 25 -7.47 8.25 11.59
C PRO A 25 -7.64 7.67 10.18
N GLY A 26 -8.82 7.83 9.57
CA GLY A 26 -9.16 7.25 8.26
C GLY A 26 -9.92 5.92 8.27
N GLY A 27 -10.17 5.31 9.44
CA GLY A 27 -11.07 4.16 9.59
C GLY A 27 -10.69 2.91 8.77
N GLY A 28 -11.69 2.12 8.33
CA GLY A 28 -11.46 0.88 7.57
C GLY A 28 -10.83 1.07 6.17
N HIS A 29 -10.70 2.32 5.71
CA HIS A 29 -10.00 2.64 4.47
C HIS A 29 -8.48 2.61 4.66
N ALA A 30 -7.98 3.25 5.74
CA ALA A 30 -6.56 3.20 6.09
C ALA A 30 -6.05 1.77 6.31
N VAL A 31 -6.88 0.91 6.93
CA VAL A 31 -6.55 -0.51 7.11
C VAL A 31 -6.28 -1.22 5.79
N GLN A 32 -7.08 -0.93 4.76
CA GLN A 32 -6.91 -1.53 3.43
C GLN A 32 -5.64 -1.03 2.74
N MET A 33 -5.32 0.25 2.89
CA MET A 33 -4.11 0.84 2.31
C MET A 33 -2.85 0.30 2.99
N ILE A 34 -2.83 0.22 4.31
CA ILE A 34 -1.70 -0.39 5.06
C ILE A 34 -1.55 -1.86 4.69
N ALA A 35 -2.64 -2.62 4.59
CA ALA A 35 -2.60 -4.01 4.14
C ALA A 35 -2.04 -4.14 2.71
N TYR A 36 -2.40 -3.23 1.82
CA TYR A 36 -1.87 -3.20 0.46
C TYR A 36 -0.36 -2.88 0.45
N LEU A 37 0.06 -1.84 1.18
CA LEU A 37 1.46 -1.44 1.34
C LEU A 37 2.29 -2.58 1.93
N ALA A 38 1.76 -3.31 2.91
CA ALA A 38 2.42 -4.48 3.47
C ALA A 38 2.70 -5.55 2.40
N GLN A 39 1.70 -5.88 1.58
CA GLN A 39 1.90 -6.81 0.45
C GLN A 39 2.86 -6.24 -0.61
N ALA A 40 2.86 -4.92 -0.81
CA ALA A 40 3.80 -4.26 -1.70
C ALA A 40 5.26 -4.37 -1.21
N CYS A 41 5.47 -4.36 0.11
CA CYS A 41 6.75 -4.63 0.79
C CYS A 41 7.07 -6.13 0.93
N GLY A 42 6.26 -7.03 0.37
CA GLY A 42 6.53 -8.47 0.36
C GLY A 42 5.96 -9.25 1.56
N ILE A 43 5.14 -8.62 2.41
CA ILE A 43 4.43 -9.31 3.50
C ILE A 43 3.15 -9.95 2.92
N ASP A 44 3.12 -11.27 2.78
CA ASP A 44 1.98 -11.98 2.18
C ASP A 44 0.78 -12.10 3.15
N LEU A 45 -0.24 -11.26 2.93
CA LEU A 45 -1.52 -11.33 3.63
C LEU A 45 -2.58 -12.16 2.88
N GLY A 46 -2.32 -12.52 1.63
CA GLY A 46 -3.24 -13.28 0.77
C GLY A 46 -4.42 -12.47 0.22
N TYR A 47 -4.41 -11.14 0.31
CA TYR A 47 -5.46 -10.29 -0.25
C TYR A 47 -5.20 -9.99 -1.72
N ARG A 48 -6.29 -9.93 -2.49
CA ARG A 48 -6.27 -9.53 -3.91
C ARG A 48 -6.89 -8.15 -4.06
N TYR A 49 -6.23 -7.30 -4.82
CA TYR A 49 -6.64 -5.92 -5.02
C TYR A 49 -6.96 -5.65 -6.48
N SER A 50 -7.94 -4.78 -6.68
CA SER A 50 -8.28 -4.20 -7.98
C SER A 50 -8.44 -2.70 -7.82
N TRP A 51 -8.18 -1.94 -8.89
CA TRP A 51 -8.46 -0.51 -8.91
C TRP A 51 -9.94 -0.22 -8.70
N TYR A 52 -10.29 0.66 -7.75
CA TYR A 52 -11.65 1.08 -7.50
C TYR A 52 -11.69 2.55 -7.02
N LEU A 53 -12.44 3.38 -7.74
CA LEU A 53 -12.55 4.83 -7.54
C LEU A 53 -11.20 5.55 -7.59
N ARG A 54 -10.42 5.53 -6.51
CA ARG A 54 -9.19 6.32 -6.34
C ARG A 54 -7.99 5.51 -5.82
N GLY A 55 -8.13 4.19 -5.70
CA GLY A 55 -7.01 3.35 -5.27
C GLY A 55 -7.27 1.85 -5.28
N PRO A 56 -6.26 1.07 -4.82
CA PRO A 56 -6.38 -0.37 -4.72
C PRO A 56 -7.39 -0.75 -3.64
N TYR A 57 -8.40 -1.52 -4.03
CA TYR A 57 -9.48 -1.96 -3.15
C TYR A 57 -9.55 -3.49 -3.07
N SER A 58 -9.80 -4.01 -1.87
CA SER A 58 -10.02 -5.43 -1.62
C SER A 58 -11.24 -5.59 -0.72
N ARG A 59 -12.29 -6.22 -1.25
CA ARG A 59 -13.51 -6.53 -0.48
C ARG A 59 -13.21 -7.41 0.74
N ASP A 60 -12.28 -8.36 0.58
CA ASP A 60 -11.89 -9.24 1.69
C ASP A 60 -11.10 -8.48 2.76
N ALA A 61 -10.17 -7.59 2.38
CA ALA A 61 -9.44 -6.77 3.34
C ALA A 61 -10.36 -5.76 4.04
N ALA A 62 -11.33 -5.18 3.32
CA ALA A 62 -12.33 -4.29 3.88
C ALA A 62 -13.19 -5.00 4.94
N ARG A 63 -13.67 -6.22 4.62
CA ARG A 63 -14.46 -7.05 5.54
C ARG A 63 -13.63 -7.42 6.77
N ASP A 64 -12.41 -7.91 6.58
CA ASP A 64 -11.56 -8.35 7.70
C ASP A 64 -11.12 -7.17 8.57
N GLY A 65 -10.89 -5.98 7.99
CA GLY A 65 -10.65 -4.74 8.72
C GLY A 65 -11.85 -4.27 9.55
N LEU A 66 -13.08 -4.50 9.08
CA LEU A 66 -14.28 -4.25 9.87
C LEU A 66 -14.37 -5.22 11.06
N LEU A 67 -14.15 -6.52 10.81
CA LEU A 67 -14.12 -7.55 11.84
C LEU A 67 -13.05 -7.25 12.91
N MET A 68 -11.87 -6.75 12.51
CA MET A 68 -10.83 -6.31 13.45
C MET A 68 -11.30 -5.24 14.42
N ARG A 69 -12.03 -4.24 13.91
CA ARG A 69 -12.56 -3.14 14.74
C ARG A 69 -13.66 -3.63 15.69
N GLU A 70 -14.46 -4.60 15.25
CA GLU A 70 -15.53 -5.20 16.06
C GLU A 70 -14.98 -6.16 17.12
N CYS A 71 -13.88 -6.87 16.83
CA CYS A 71 -13.23 -7.81 17.74
C CYS A 71 -12.21 -7.15 18.69
N ALA A 72 -12.26 -5.83 18.85
CA ALA A 72 -11.38 -5.10 19.76
C ALA A 72 -11.60 -5.56 21.21
N ARG A 73 -10.73 -6.50 21.65
CA ARG A 73 -10.48 -7.08 22.98
C ARG A 73 -10.90 -8.55 23.13
N GLY A 74 -9.89 -9.41 23.30
CA GLY A 74 -10.06 -10.75 23.90
C GLY A 74 -9.44 -11.93 23.12
N GLY A 75 -8.89 -11.71 21.93
CA GLY A 75 -8.23 -12.75 21.14
C GLY A 75 -6.82 -13.10 21.62
N ALA A 76 -6.38 -14.33 21.38
CA ALA A 76 -4.98 -14.70 21.51
C ALA A 76 -4.12 -13.91 20.50
N PRO A 77 -2.88 -13.54 20.85
CA PRO A 77 -2.00 -12.78 19.96
C PRO A 77 -1.83 -13.53 18.63
N ALA A 78 -2.04 -12.82 17.53
CA ALA A 78 -1.85 -13.41 16.21
C ALA A 78 -0.36 -13.39 15.89
N ALA A 79 0.18 -14.51 15.41
CA ALA A 79 1.57 -14.52 14.95
C ALA A 79 1.74 -13.50 13.81
N PRO A 80 2.78 -12.66 13.84
CA PRO A 80 3.02 -11.72 12.77
C PRO A 80 3.21 -12.49 11.45
N PRO A 81 2.69 -11.96 10.33
CA PRO A 81 2.96 -12.56 9.03
C PRO A 81 4.46 -12.54 8.75
N GLY A 82 4.92 -13.50 7.94
CA GLY A 82 6.30 -13.48 7.45
C GLY A 82 6.57 -12.26 6.57
N GLY A 83 7.83 -11.82 6.51
CA GLY A 83 8.26 -10.64 5.76
C GLY A 83 8.91 -9.58 6.66
N ASP A 84 9.32 -8.47 6.04
CA ASP A 84 10.03 -7.40 6.74
C ASP A 84 9.05 -6.33 7.26
N ILE A 85 8.48 -6.58 8.44
CA ILE A 85 7.64 -5.60 9.15
C ILE A 85 8.44 -4.33 9.51
N GLY A 86 9.77 -4.44 9.66
CA GLY A 86 10.64 -3.30 9.93
C GLY A 86 10.69 -2.33 8.76
N ALA A 87 10.85 -2.83 7.54
CA ALA A 87 10.80 -2.03 6.32
C ALA A 87 9.44 -1.34 6.13
N LEU A 88 8.34 -2.07 6.35
CA LEU A 88 7.00 -1.47 6.30
C LEU A 88 6.85 -0.38 7.36
N ARG A 89 7.27 -0.63 8.60
CA ARG A 89 7.21 0.36 9.68
C ARG A 89 8.01 1.61 9.33
N ALA A 90 9.22 1.44 8.80
CA ALA A 90 10.06 2.57 8.40
C ALA A 90 9.35 3.44 7.37
N LEU A 91 8.70 2.81 6.37
CA LEU A 91 7.92 3.51 5.34
C LEU A 91 6.74 4.29 5.91
N ILE A 92 5.91 3.66 6.76
CA ILE A 92 4.61 4.25 7.15
C ILE A 92 4.64 5.01 8.47
N SER A 93 5.68 4.90 9.29
CA SER A 93 5.67 5.42 10.67
C SER A 93 5.32 6.91 10.78
N ALA A 94 5.84 7.74 9.88
CA ALA A 94 5.54 9.18 9.82
C ALA A 94 4.14 9.51 9.26
N HIS A 95 3.47 8.53 8.64
CA HIS A 95 2.26 8.72 7.84
C HIS A 95 1.10 7.82 8.29
N THR A 96 1.25 7.17 9.45
CA THR A 96 0.26 6.22 9.99
C THR A 96 -1.12 6.87 10.17
N ASP A 97 -1.13 8.15 10.54
CA ASP A 97 -2.33 8.96 10.77
C ASP A 97 -2.65 9.91 9.60
N ASP A 98 -2.05 9.68 8.42
CA ASP A 98 -2.25 10.46 7.20
C ASP A 98 -2.96 9.60 6.13
N PRO A 99 -4.31 9.59 6.11
CA PRO A 99 -5.06 8.77 5.16
C PRO A 99 -4.80 9.14 3.71
N LEU A 100 -4.54 10.41 3.43
CA LEU A 100 -4.29 10.90 2.08
C LEU A 100 -2.94 10.40 1.58
N TRP A 101 -1.91 10.45 2.43
CA TRP A 101 -0.61 9.88 2.10
C TRP A 101 -0.71 8.38 1.87
N LEU A 102 -1.40 7.63 2.74
CA LEU A 102 -1.57 6.18 2.60
C LEU A 102 -2.30 5.79 1.31
N GLU A 103 -3.39 6.50 0.97
CA GLU A 103 -4.13 6.30 -0.28
C GLU A 103 -3.26 6.63 -1.49
N THR A 104 -2.57 7.78 -1.47
CA THR A 104 -1.69 8.21 -2.57
C THR A 104 -0.55 7.21 -2.79
N ALA A 105 0.08 6.73 -1.72
CA ALA A 105 1.18 5.77 -1.79
C ALA A 105 0.72 4.42 -2.34
N ALA A 106 -0.41 3.90 -1.84
CA ALA A 106 -0.99 2.65 -2.31
C ALA A 106 -1.39 2.75 -3.79
N SER A 107 -2.00 3.86 -4.19
CA SER A 107 -2.38 4.15 -5.57
C SER A 107 -1.19 4.28 -6.49
N ALA A 108 -0.15 4.99 -6.09
CA ALA A 108 1.08 5.16 -6.86
C ALA A 108 1.73 3.80 -7.17
N ILE A 109 1.91 2.95 -6.15
CA ILE A 109 2.47 1.60 -6.33
C ILE A 109 1.58 0.75 -7.24
N HIS A 110 0.25 0.81 -7.04
CA HIS A 110 -0.67 0.01 -7.86
C HIS A 110 -0.63 0.40 -9.33
N LEU A 111 -0.76 1.70 -9.62
CA LEU A 111 -0.69 2.23 -10.97
C LEU A 111 0.66 1.97 -11.62
N HIS A 112 1.76 2.17 -10.89
CA HIS A 112 3.10 1.88 -11.39
C HIS A 112 3.23 0.42 -11.83
N ARG A 113 2.83 -0.53 -10.98
CA ARG A 113 2.95 -1.96 -11.29
C ARG A 113 2.06 -2.44 -12.43
N HIS A 114 0.88 -1.85 -12.61
CA HIS A 114 -0.12 -2.40 -13.53
C HIS A 114 -0.30 -1.60 -14.83
N LEU A 115 -0.04 -0.29 -14.81
CA LEU A 115 -0.32 0.60 -15.95
C LEU A 115 0.88 1.43 -16.39
N TYR A 116 1.78 1.76 -15.46
CA TYR A 116 2.93 2.65 -15.69
C TYR A 116 4.28 1.94 -15.58
N ALA A 117 4.30 0.62 -15.69
CA ALA A 117 5.54 -0.15 -15.68
C ALA A 117 6.39 0.26 -16.90
N GLY A 118 7.63 0.69 -16.65
CA GLY A 118 8.52 1.15 -17.71
C GLY A 118 8.21 2.55 -18.26
N ARG A 119 7.31 3.31 -17.63
CA ARG A 119 7.00 4.70 -18.02
C ARG A 119 7.67 5.71 -17.08
N PRO A 120 7.93 6.95 -17.53
CA PRO A 120 8.45 8.00 -16.66
C PRO A 120 7.50 8.26 -15.49
N LEU A 121 8.06 8.51 -14.30
CA LEU A 121 7.25 8.77 -13.11
C LEU A 121 6.45 10.08 -13.20
N GLY A 122 6.87 11.03 -14.03
CA GLY A 122 6.09 12.23 -14.31
C GLY A 122 4.68 11.92 -14.86
N ASP A 123 4.55 10.86 -15.66
CA ASP A 123 3.24 10.44 -16.18
C ASP A 123 2.36 9.86 -15.06
N LEU A 124 2.97 9.14 -14.11
CA LEU A 124 2.29 8.62 -12.93
C LEU A 124 1.83 9.75 -12.00
N VAL A 125 2.69 10.73 -11.73
CA VAL A 125 2.36 11.91 -10.91
C VAL A 125 1.20 12.69 -11.53
N GLY A 126 1.25 12.91 -12.85
CA GLY A 126 0.16 13.55 -13.58
C GLY A 126 -1.17 12.81 -13.47
N HIS A 127 -1.15 11.48 -13.57
CA HIS A 127 -2.35 10.65 -13.39
C HIS A 127 -2.91 10.75 -11.97
N LEU A 128 -2.05 10.62 -10.96
CA LEU A 128 -2.47 10.70 -9.55
C LEU A 128 -3.11 12.05 -9.25
N LEU A 129 -2.54 13.14 -9.73
CA LEU A 129 -3.13 14.47 -9.58
C LEU A 129 -4.49 14.58 -10.27
N TYR A 130 -4.62 14.03 -11.48
CA TYR A 130 -5.89 14.07 -12.22
C TYR A 130 -7.01 13.26 -11.51
N GLU A 131 -6.71 12.05 -11.04
CA GLU A 131 -7.70 11.16 -10.42
C GLU A 131 -8.01 11.52 -8.97
N MET A 132 -7.00 11.94 -8.19
CA MET A 132 -7.15 12.13 -6.74
C MET A 132 -7.51 13.56 -6.36
N ALA A 133 -6.97 14.59 -7.02
CA ALA A 133 -7.22 15.98 -6.62
C ALA A 133 -8.71 16.39 -6.57
N PRO A 134 -9.60 15.93 -7.49
CA PRO A 134 -11.04 16.24 -7.40
C PRO A 134 -11.73 15.68 -6.14
N GLY A 135 -11.10 14.73 -5.45
CA GLY A 135 -11.63 14.08 -4.24
C GLY A 135 -11.07 14.60 -2.93
N HIS A 136 -10.02 15.42 -2.96
CA HIS A 136 -9.29 15.86 -1.77
C HIS A 136 -8.96 17.35 -1.85
N ASP A 137 -9.64 18.14 -1.02
CA ASP A 137 -9.33 19.56 -0.87
C ASP A 137 -7.88 19.72 -0.38
N GLY A 138 -7.03 20.34 -1.22
CA GLY A 138 -5.66 20.69 -0.85
C GLY A 138 -4.57 19.68 -1.25
N LEU A 139 -4.87 18.59 -1.96
CA LEU A 139 -3.82 17.74 -2.53
C LEU A 139 -3.08 18.50 -3.65
N ALA A 140 -1.86 18.96 -3.38
CA ALA A 140 -1.04 19.65 -4.36
C ALA A 140 -0.08 18.70 -5.09
N GLY A 141 0.45 19.16 -6.22
CA GLY A 141 1.50 18.47 -6.97
C GLY A 141 2.72 18.11 -6.11
N GLU A 142 3.10 19.01 -5.20
CA GLU A 142 4.21 18.80 -4.29
C GLU A 142 3.96 17.66 -3.31
N ASP A 143 2.72 17.45 -2.86
CA ASP A 143 2.39 16.39 -1.92
C ASP A 143 2.48 15.02 -2.60
N VAL A 144 1.95 14.90 -3.82
CA VAL A 144 2.08 13.68 -4.63
C VAL A 144 3.54 13.40 -4.95
N GLN A 145 4.32 14.43 -5.28
CA GLN A 145 5.75 14.27 -5.56
C GLN A 145 6.51 13.76 -4.33
N ARG A 146 6.27 14.33 -3.13
CA ARG A 146 6.89 13.86 -1.89
C ARG A 146 6.57 12.39 -1.58
N VAL A 147 5.35 11.95 -1.88
CA VAL A 147 4.97 10.53 -1.76
C VAL A 147 5.78 9.67 -2.73
N VAL A 148 5.87 10.05 -4.01
CA VAL A 148 6.62 9.31 -5.03
C VAL A 148 8.11 9.25 -4.70
N ASP A 149 8.70 10.35 -4.24
CA ASP A 149 10.11 10.41 -3.83
C ASP A 149 10.39 9.48 -2.65
N CYS A 150 9.51 9.48 -1.64
CA CYS A 150 9.61 8.54 -0.51
C CYS A 150 9.52 7.08 -0.99
N LEU A 151 8.61 6.76 -1.91
CA LEU A 151 8.50 5.42 -2.45
C LEU A 151 9.72 4.98 -3.27
N LEU A 152 10.40 5.92 -3.94
CA LEU A 152 11.67 5.67 -4.63
C LEU A 152 12.81 5.35 -3.64
N GLU A 153 12.91 6.12 -2.55
CA GLU A 153 13.89 5.88 -1.48
C GLU A 153 13.74 4.49 -0.85
N HIS A 154 12.50 3.99 -0.78
CA HIS A 154 12.16 2.66 -0.29
C HIS A 154 12.16 1.57 -1.37
N HIS A 155 12.58 1.88 -2.60
CA HIS A 155 12.64 0.95 -3.74
C HIS A 155 11.29 0.27 -4.09
N LEU A 156 10.18 0.98 -3.84
CA LEU A 156 8.83 0.52 -4.18
C LEU A 156 8.35 1.01 -5.56
N LEU A 157 9.04 2.00 -6.12
CA LEU A 157 8.91 2.48 -7.49
C LEU A 157 10.27 2.42 -8.19
N GLU A 158 10.26 2.37 -9.51
CA GLU A 158 11.46 2.46 -10.34
C GLU A 158 11.31 3.65 -11.30
N ASP A 159 12.32 4.53 -11.34
CA ASP A 159 12.35 5.61 -12.33
C ASP A 159 13.01 5.14 -13.62
N VAL A 160 12.35 5.44 -14.72
CA VAL A 160 12.88 5.19 -16.05
C VAL A 160 13.51 6.48 -16.53
N ASP A 161 14.83 6.58 -16.38
CA ASP A 161 15.60 7.73 -16.84
C ASP A 161 15.28 8.01 -18.34
N PRO A 162 14.65 9.15 -18.68
CA PRO A 162 14.33 9.48 -20.06
C PRO A 162 15.58 9.77 -20.90
N GLY A 163 16.76 9.86 -20.28
CA GLY A 163 18.03 10.25 -20.92
C GLY A 163 19.05 9.13 -21.18
N HIS A 164 18.87 7.91 -20.66
CA HIS A 164 19.83 6.83 -20.89
C HIS A 164 19.16 5.54 -21.35
N GLY A 165 19.22 5.30 -22.66
CA GLY A 165 19.13 3.95 -23.19
C GLY A 165 20.23 3.07 -22.57
N ARG A 166 19.90 2.34 -21.51
CA ARG A 166 20.68 1.19 -21.06
C ARG A 166 19.81 -0.05 -21.07
N ALA A 167 20.06 -0.82 -22.13
CA ALA A 167 20.17 -2.28 -22.18
C ALA A 167 19.56 -3.01 -20.97
N GLY A 168 18.49 -3.75 -21.26
CA GLY A 168 17.74 -4.52 -20.29
C GLY A 168 18.61 -5.39 -19.39
N ARG A 169 18.27 -5.37 -18.10
CA ARG A 169 18.42 -6.55 -17.25
C ARG A 169 17.04 -7.14 -17.09
N GLY A 170 16.76 -8.13 -17.93
CA GLY A 170 15.66 -9.04 -17.69
C GLY A 170 15.91 -9.80 -16.40
N LEU A 171 15.04 -9.59 -15.42
CA LEU A 171 14.80 -10.54 -14.33
C LEU A 171 13.30 -10.76 -14.16
N CYS A 172 12.66 -11.16 -15.26
CA CYS A 172 11.54 -12.09 -15.19
C CYS A 172 12.07 -13.44 -15.66
N ARG A 173 12.46 -14.31 -14.73
CA ARG A 173 12.58 -15.74 -15.06
C ARG A 173 11.17 -16.26 -15.32
N PRO A 174 10.88 -16.88 -16.47
CA PRO A 174 9.63 -17.61 -16.64
C PRO A 174 9.64 -18.81 -15.69
N VAL A 175 8.56 -18.94 -14.92
CA VAL A 175 8.14 -20.24 -14.38
C VAL A 175 7.74 -21.07 -15.60
N VAL A 176 8.55 -22.07 -15.91
CA VAL A 176 8.27 -23.08 -16.94
C VAL A 176 7.20 -24.04 -16.39
N PRO A 177 6.26 -24.52 -17.22
CA PRO A 177 5.04 -25.24 -16.82
C PRO A 177 5.25 -26.53 -16.04
#